data_AF-A0A6A4RPN6-F1
#
_entry.id   AF-A0A6A4RPN6-F1
#
_cell.length_a   1.000
_cell.length_b   1.000
_cell.length_c   1.000
_cell.angle_alpha   90.00
_cell.angle_beta   90.00
_cell.angle_gamma   90.00
#
_symmetry.space_group_name_H-M   'P 1'
#
loop_
_entity.id
_entity.type
_entity.pdbx_description
1 polymer ?
#
loop_
_entity_poly.entity_id
_entity_poly.type
_entity_poly.pdbx_seq_one_letter_code
_entity_poly.pdbx_strand_id
1 'polypeptide(L)'
;MTLKPKRRLAAIFVADVFEFSRMMAEDEAGTLERILDQQKTVIAPEIERHDGRVIKLMGDGVLAVFPSVISAVEAAAVIQRRVNNVAASKRLKLRIGLNLGEVMIAERDIYGDGVNVASRIEALAPPGGVALSASAHEQVRNKIPYAFEDFGTHTVKNIPDPVQVYLLGQELTSIPKTLSPKVAKSAQATLVQRPLIWASSAVLVLAAVLGAWLLPSLAQWGAPTAESAATQVELGPSRIVVRAFTDSQDTGLAVGLAEGVIAELAQRPDLVVIAPHSSFARPEISDQNIAAQLDADFVISGRVEGRSGLGVALDILDLSGSQQDYLRLPAQPQQDMLSLQAAVVRDLLKNLPSPNNDASSGVPIPTTQNANAYKHLIQARSYLWADNQIEAKQALQNALVLDPAMGEARGLLAMAHMDLFSGALSGQQQRITEAQLMLSSPPFSRQEQQVAIVAALNDDEGETALAQAQDMVATYPNYADGYATLAWVLTFLGEQEQATEALKTANQLNPLAPAFYHAIEAELLFLVGKDEAALTAADQAIAMDPSTQRARLFRVAALANDGAFDAAAAELRILTERDRNLGLSEVTDLVPYSDPAAAQRILTGLRLAGLNGNP
;
A
#
# COMPACT_ATOMS: atom_id res chain seq x y z
N MET A 1 -3.44 -36.36 -17.86
CA MET A 1 -3.24 -35.30 -18.87
C MET A 1 -3.31 -33.96 -18.16
N THR A 2 -2.18 -33.30 -17.97
CA THR A 2 -2.05 -31.99 -17.32
C THR A 2 -2.43 -30.89 -18.32
N LEU A 3 -3.47 -30.11 -18.02
CA LEU A 3 -3.87 -28.95 -18.83
C LEU A 3 -2.86 -27.82 -18.58
N LYS A 4 -1.90 -27.63 -19.49
CA LYS A 4 -1.07 -26.41 -19.51
C LYS A 4 -1.99 -25.18 -19.69
N PRO A 5 -1.84 -24.10 -18.89
CA PRO A 5 -2.60 -22.88 -19.12
C PRO A 5 -2.29 -22.34 -20.52
N LYS A 6 -3.34 -22.16 -21.33
CA LYS A 6 -3.21 -21.71 -22.71
C LYS A 6 -3.24 -20.19 -22.74
N ARG A 7 -2.15 -19.58 -23.25
CA ARG A 7 -2.16 -18.17 -23.65
C ARG A 7 -3.03 -18.02 -24.88
N ARG A 8 -3.89 -17.01 -24.88
CA ARG A 8 -4.65 -16.61 -26.07
C ARG A 8 -4.82 -15.10 -26.08
N LEU A 9 -4.86 -14.53 -27.27
CA LEU A 9 -5.30 -13.16 -27.47
C LEU A 9 -6.83 -13.11 -27.27
N ALA A 10 -7.30 -12.16 -26.45
CA ALA A 10 -8.73 -11.98 -26.21
C ALA A 10 -9.06 -10.49 -26.04
N ALA A 11 -10.31 -10.15 -26.31
CA ALA A 11 -10.85 -8.85 -25.93
C ALA A 11 -11.28 -8.91 -24.46
N ILE A 12 -10.72 -8.02 -23.65
CA ILE A 12 -10.92 -7.95 -22.21
C ILE A 12 -11.85 -6.79 -21.94
N PHE A 13 -12.92 -7.07 -21.21
CA PHE A 13 -13.98 -6.15 -20.87
C PHE A 13 -13.99 -5.97 -19.36
N VAL A 14 -13.85 -4.72 -18.93
CA VAL A 14 -14.00 -4.32 -17.53
C VAL A 14 -15.10 -3.29 -17.45
N ALA A 15 -16.04 -3.46 -16.53
CA ALA A 15 -17.05 -2.45 -16.22
C ALA A 15 -17.07 -2.19 -14.72
N ASP A 16 -17.36 -0.95 -14.33
CA ASP A 16 -17.45 -0.53 -12.93
C ASP A 16 -18.53 0.55 -12.75
N VAL A 17 -19.05 0.69 -11.52
CA VAL A 17 -20.12 1.65 -11.21
C VAL A 17 -19.52 2.97 -10.73
N PHE A 18 -19.79 4.06 -11.45
CA PHE A 18 -19.38 5.40 -11.06
C PHE A 18 -20.11 5.86 -9.78
N GLU A 19 -19.36 6.41 -8.82
CA GLU A 19 -19.84 6.87 -7.49
C GLU A 19 -20.46 5.77 -6.61
N PHE A 20 -20.04 4.51 -6.76
CA PHE A 20 -20.50 3.40 -5.92
C PHE A 20 -20.46 3.69 -4.42
N SER A 21 -19.35 4.24 -3.90
CA SER A 21 -19.19 4.56 -2.48
C SER A 21 -20.21 5.58 -1.95
N ARG A 22 -20.61 6.57 -2.77
CA ARG A 22 -21.63 7.57 -2.37
C ARG A 22 -23.02 6.92 -2.30
N MET A 23 -23.37 6.09 -3.28
CA MET A 23 -24.66 5.40 -3.29
C MET A 23 -24.78 4.37 -2.16
N MET A 24 -23.68 3.72 -1.78
CA MET A 24 -23.64 2.83 -0.62
C MET A 24 -23.82 3.58 0.71
N ALA A 25 -23.27 4.79 0.83
CA ALA A 25 -23.45 5.64 2.01
C ALA A 25 -24.89 6.19 2.16
N GLU A 26 -25.58 6.43 1.04
CA GLU A 26 -26.95 6.96 1.03
C GLU A 26 -28.02 5.87 1.24
N ASP A 27 -27.83 4.68 0.67
CA ASP A 27 -28.78 3.57 0.70
C ASP A 27 -28.08 2.24 0.37
N GLU A 28 -27.49 1.62 1.39
CA GLU A 28 -26.69 0.40 1.25
C GLU A 28 -27.49 -0.77 0.65
N ALA A 29 -28.67 -1.06 1.22
CA ALA A 29 -29.50 -2.19 0.81
C ALA A 29 -30.10 -1.99 -0.60
N GLY A 30 -30.62 -0.79 -0.89
CA GLY A 30 -31.19 -0.50 -2.20
C GLY A 30 -30.14 -0.38 -3.31
N THR A 31 -28.92 0.07 -2.99
CA THR A 31 -27.82 0.14 -3.97
C THR A 31 -27.32 -1.25 -4.33
N LEU A 32 -27.13 -2.12 -3.33
CA LEU A 32 -26.75 -3.51 -3.58
C LEU A 32 -27.82 -4.25 -4.38
N GLU A 33 -29.11 -4.06 -4.07
CA GLU A 33 -30.22 -4.65 -4.84
C GLU A 33 -30.22 -4.19 -6.30
N ARG A 34 -30.06 -2.88 -6.54
CA ARG A 34 -29.98 -2.28 -7.89
C ARG A 34 -28.83 -2.87 -8.71
N ILE A 35 -27.66 -3.05 -8.10
CA ILE A 35 -26.47 -3.59 -8.77
C ILE A 35 -26.66 -5.07 -9.09
N LEU A 36 -27.12 -5.86 -8.13
CA LEU A 36 -27.36 -7.29 -8.34
C LEU A 36 -28.45 -7.54 -9.39
N ASP A 37 -29.51 -6.71 -9.41
CA ASP A 37 -30.56 -6.78 -10.42
C ASP A 37 -30.02 -6.44 -11.81
N GLN A 38 -29.30 -5.33 -11.98
CA GLN A 38 -28.74 -4.96 -13.28
C GLN A 38 -27.66 -5.93 -13.78
N GLN A 39 -26.84 -6.47 -12.87
CA GLN A 39 -25.87 -7.51 -13.22
C GLN A 39 -26.56 -8.76 -13.78
N LYS A 40 -27.65 -9.22 -13.14
CA LYS A 40 -28.39 -10.42 -13.55
C LYS A 40 -29.29 -10.22 -14.77
N THR A 41 -29.89 -9.04 -14.92
CA THR A 41 -30.92 -8.80 -15.93
C THR A 41 -30.39 -8.12 -17.21
N VAL A 42 -29.29 -7.38 -17.10
CA VAL A 42 -28.72 -6.58 -18.21
C VAL A 42 -27.29 -6.99 -18.53
N ILE A 43 -26.37 -6.93 -17.55
CA ILE A 43 -24.94 -7.02 -17.84
C ILE A 43 -24.52 -8.44 -18.24
N ALA A 44 -24.77 -9.45 -17.40
CA ALA A 44 -24.39 -10.82 -17.71
C ALA A 44 -25.10 -11.37 -18.96
N PRO A 45 -26.43 -11.18 -19.15
CA PRO A 45 -27.12 -11.67 -20.35
C PRO A 45 -26.62 -11.02 -21.65
N GLU A 46 -26.27 -9.73 -21.64
CA GLU A 46 -25.76 -9.07 -22.85
C GLU A 46 -24.30 -9.43 -23.14
N ILE A 47 -23.49 -9.69 -22.11
CA ILE A 47 -22.14 -10.27 -22.30
C ILE A 47 -22.26 -11.64 -22.97
N GLU A 48 -23.10 -12.53 -22.44
CA GLU A 48 -23.28 -13.88 -23.00
C GLU A 48 -23.91 -13.87 -24.40
N ARG A 49 -24.89 -12.98 -24.67
CA ARG A 49 -25.54 -12.83 -25.98
C ARG A 49 -24.56 -12.43 -27.09
N HIS A 50 -23.46 -11.75 -26.74
CA HIS A 50 -22.40 -11.37 -27.67
C HIS A 50 -21.17 -12.28 -27.54
N ASP A 51 -21.36 -13.55 -27.18
CA ASP A 51 -20.31 -14.57 -27.07
C ASP A 51 -19.21 -14.26 -26.03
N GLY A 52 -19.47 -13.31 -25.13
CA GLY A 52 -18.62 -13.01 -23.99
C GLY A 52 -18.80 -14.02 -22.87
N ARG A 53 -17.76 -14.20 -22.07
CA ARG A 53 -17.81 -15.00 -20.85
C ARG A 53 -17.44 -14.12 -19.66
N VAL A 54 -18.35 -14.01 -18.71
CA VAL A 54 -18.06 -13.41 -17.40
C VAL A 54 -17.05 -14.30 -16.68
N ILE A 55 -15.92 -13.72 -16.30
CA ILE A 55 -14.85 -14.41 -15.58
C ILE A 55 -15.05 -14.24 -14.09
N LYS A 56 -15.25 -12.99 -13.64
CA LYS A 56 -15.45 -12.67 -12.23
C LYS A 56 -16.35 -11.46 -12.06
N LEU A 57 -17.15 -11.49 -11.00
CA LEU A 57 -17.90 -10.33 -10.50
C LEU A 57 -17.08 -9.71 -9.36
N MET A 58 -16.82 -8.40 -9.45
CA MET A 58 -15.97 -7.63 -8.54
C MET A 58 -16.84 -6.69 -7.71
N GLY A 59 -17.80 -7.22 -6.94
CA GLY A 59 -18.76 -6.39 -6.22
C GLY A 59 -19.68 -5.64 -7.18
N ASP A 60 -19.38 -4.36 -7.44
CA ASP A 60 -20.02 -3.48 -8.40
C ASP A 60 -19.42 -3.56 -9.82
N GLY A 61 -18.20 -4.09 -9.96
CA GLY A 61 -17.53 -4.29 -11.23
C GLY A 61 -17.73 -5.66 -11.89
N VAL A 62 -17.46 -5.75 -13.20
CA VAL A 62 -17.55 -6.98 -14.00
C VAL A 62 -16.30 -7.14 -14.86
N LEU A 63 -15.66 -8.31 -14.77
CA LEU A 63 -14.58 -8.73 -15.67
C LEU A 63 -15.07 -9.83 -16.60
N ALA A 64 -15.01 -9.58 -17.90
CA ALA A 64 -15.40 -10.52 -18.94
C ALA A 64 -14.37 -10.60 -20.06
N VAL A 65 -14.38 -11.71 -20.79
CA VAL A 65 -13.57 -11.89 -22.00
C VAL A 65 -14.45 -12.25 -23.18
N PHE A 66 -14.10 -11.66 -24.32
CA PHE A 66 -14.75 -11.91 -25.59
C PHE A 66 -13.75 -12.51 -26.57
N PRO A 67 -14.19 -13.43 -27.44
CA PRO A 67 -13.38 -13.94 -28.54
C PRO A 67 -13.14 -12.87 -29.62
N SER A 68 -13.91 -11.79 -29.64
CA SER A 68 -13.86 -10.73 -30.63
C SER A 68 -14.01 -9.34 -29.99
N VAL A 69 -13.19 -8.38 -30.42
CA VAL A 69 -13.30 -6.98 -29.99
C VAL A 69 -14.62 -6.36 -30.49
N ILE A 70 -15.09 -6.76 -31.67
CA ILE A 70 -16.38 -6.28 -32.22
C ILE A 70 -17.51 -6.63 -31.26
N SER A 71 -17.57 -7.90 -30.83
CA SER A 71 -18.61 -8.38 -29.92
C SER A 71 -18.53 -7.68 -28.56
N ALA A 72 -17.32 -7.41 -28.05
CA ALA A 72 -17.13 -6.67 -26.81
C ALA A 72 -17.65 -5.22 -26.90
N VAL A 73 -17.41 -4.54 -28.03
CA VAL A 73 -17.89 -3.16 -28.26
C VAL A 73 -19.40 -3.11 -28.43
N GLU A 74 -19.99 -4.05 -29.17
CA GLU A 74 -21.44 -4.15 -29.33
C GLU A 74 -22.13 -4.43 -27.99
N ALA A 75 -21.59 -5.37 -27.20
CA ALA A 75 -22.08 -5.64 -25.85
C ALA A 75 -22.00 -4.39 -24.97
N ALA A 76 -20.86 -3.68 -24.96
CA ALA A 76 -20.69 -2.44 -24.20
C ALA A 76 -21.72 -1.37 -24.59
N ALA A 77 -21.97 -1.19 -25.89
CA ALA A 77 -22.95 -0.22 -26.39
C ALA A 77 -24.38 -0.57 -25.97
N VAL A 78 -24.76 -1.84 -26.05
CA VAL A 78 -26.10 -2.32 -25.65
C VAL A 78 -26.30 -2.21 -24.15
N ILE A 79 -25.29 -2.60 -23.35
CA ILE A 79 -25.30 -2.49 -21.89
C ILE A 79 -25.47 -1.03 -21.48
N GLN A 80 -24.65 -0.12 -22.01
CA GLN A 80 -24.79 1.32 -21.70
C GLN A 80 -26.17 1.85 -22.06
N ARG A 81 -26.69 1.51 -23.24
CA ARG A 81 -28.03 1.96 -23.67
C ARG A 81 -29.14 1.44 -22.75
N ARG A 82 -29.08 0.17 -22.33
CA ARG A 82 -30.11 -0.44 -21.49
C ARG A 82 -30.07 0.09 -20.06
N VAL A 83 -28.88 0.21 -19.48
CA VAL A 83 -28.69 0.80 -18.15
C VAL A 83 -29.15 2.27 -18.16
N ASN A 84 -28.89 3.00 -19.25
CA ASN A 84 -29.33 4.39 -19.39
C ASN A 84 -30.84 4.58 -19.60
N ASN A 85 -31.56 3.54 -20.06
CA ASN A 85 -33.00 3.55 -20.29
C ASN A 85 -33.84 3.12 -19.07
N VAL A 86 -33.21 2.77 -17.96
CA VAL A 86 -33.89 2.53 -16.68
C VAL A 86 -34.34 3.86 -16.07
N ALA A 87 -35.43 3.84 -15.27
CA ALA A 87 -35.89 5.02 -14.53
C ALA A 87 -34.74 5.70 -13.77
N ALA A 88 -34.72 7.04 -13.74
CA ALA A 88 -33.60 7.83 -13.20
C ALA A 88 -33.22 7.47 -11.76
N SER A 89 -34.20 7.07 -10.93
CA SER A 89 -33.99 6.62 -9.54
C SER A 89 -33.33 5.25 -9.39
N LYS A 90 -33.21 4.48 -10.48
CA LYS A 90 -32.59 3.15 -10.54
C LYS A 90 -31.43 3.08 -11.54
N ARG A 91 -31.05 4.21 -12.15
CA ARG A 91 -30.04 4.25 -13.21
C ARG A 91 -28.64 4.24 -12.59
N LEU A 92 -27.85 3.22 -12.92
CA LEU A 92 -26.42 3.21 -12.63
C LEU A 92 -25.67 3.93 -13.74
N LYS A 93 -24.56 4.59 -13.40
CA LYS A 93 -23.63 5.13 -14.40
C LYS A 93 -22.45 4.18 -14.48
N LEU A 94 -22.39 3.38 -15.53
CA LEU A 94 -21.27 2.45 -15.72
C LEU A 94 -20.13 3.14 -16.45
N ARG A 95 -18.91 2.87 -16.05
CA ARG A 95 -17.71 3.07 -16.85
C ARG A 95 -17.32 1.72 -17.44
N ILE A 96 -16.92 1.69 -18.71
CA ILE A 96 -16.53 0.45 -19.38
C ILE A 96 -15.20 0.66 -20.09
N GLY A 97 -14.24 -0.25 -19.87
CA GLY A 97 -12.95 -0.29 -20.52
C GLY A 97 -12.74 -1.55 -21.33
N LEU A 98 -12.21 -1.38 -22.55
CA LEU A 98 -11.94 -2.46 -23.49
C LEU A 98 -10.47 -2.49 -23.91
N ASN A 99 -9.83 -3.63 -23.70
CA ASN A 99 -8.47 -3.86 -24.17
C ASN A 99 -8.39 -5.12 -25.04
N LEU A 100 -7.49 -5.10 -26.03
CA LEU A 100 -7.09 -6.31 -26.74
C LEU A 100 -5.68 -6.69 -26.28
N GLY A 101 -5.54 -7.86 -25.67
CA GLY A 101 -4.27 -8.32 -25.12
C GLY A 101 -4.19 -9.82 -24.95
N GLU A 102 -2.97 -10.31 -24.71
CA GLU A 102 -2.76 -11.71 -24.35
C GLU A 102 -3.20 -11.96 -22.91
N VAL A 103 -3.95 -13.05 -22.71
CA VAL A 103 -4.36 -13.52 -21.39
C VAL A 103 -4.07 -15.00 -21.24
N MET A 104 -3.67 -15.38 -20.04
CA MET A 104 -3.58 -16.77 -19.60
C MET A 104 -4.90 -17.15 -18.95
N ILE A 105 -5.55 -18.18 -19.47
CA ILE A 105 -6.82 -18.65 -18.92
C ILE A 105 -6.58 -19.91 -18.11
N ALA A 106 -6.91 -19.84 -16.82
CA ALA A 106 -6.85 -20.94 -15.88
C ALA A 106 -8.26 -21.23 -15.35
N GLU A 107 -8.89 -22.29 -15.86
CA GLU A 107 -10.21 -22.83 -15.48
C GLU A 107 -11.40 -21.82 -15.43
N ARG A 108 -11.39 -20.90 -14.46
CA ARG A 108 -12.41 -19.86 -14.22
C ARG A 108 -11.85 -18.45 -14.05
N ASP A 109 -10.55 -18.25 -14.20
CA ASP A 109 -9.91 -16.93 -14.05
C ASP A 109 -9.00 -16.58 -15.24
N ILE A 110 -8.67 -15.29 -15.36
CA ILE A 110 -7.78 -14.77 -16.40
C ILE A 110 -6.66 -13.94 -15.76
N TYR A 111 -5.44 -14.13 -16.25
CA TYR A 111 -4.26 -13.41 -15.77
C TYR A 111 -3.45 -12.85 -16.94
N GLY A 112 -2.79 -11.72 -16.69
CA GLY A 112 -1.86 -11.09 -17.64
C GLY A 112 -2.04 -9.57 -17.72
N ASP A 113 -1.02 -8.90 -18.23
CA ASP A 113 -0.95 -7.44 -18.32
C ASP A 113 -2.15 -6.82 -19.05
N GLY A 114 -2.74 -7.57 -20.01
CA GLY A 114 -3.92 -7.15 -20.73
C GLY A 114 -5.11 -6.83 -19.81
N VAL A 115 -5.24 -7.53 -18.68
CA VAL A 115 -6.32 -7.33 -17.70
C VAL A 115 -6.12 -6.02 -16.94
N ASN A 116 -4.87 -5.76 -16.53
CA ASN A 116 -4.49 -4.52 -15.85
C ASN A 116 -4.69 -3.31 -16.78
N VAL A 117 -4.30 -3.43 -18.05
CA VAL A 117 -4.55 -2.37 -19.05
C VAL A 117 -6.04 -2.10 -19.21
N ALA A 118 -6.89 -3.14 -19.26
CA ALA A 118 -8.33 -3.00 -19.42
C ALA A 118 -8.99 -2.27 -18.23
N SER A 119 -8.59 -2.58 -16.99
CA SER A 119 -9.13 -1.89 -15.80
C SER A 119 -8.69 -0.43 -15.72
N ARG A 120 -7.46 -0.11 -16.16
CA ARG A 120 -7.02 1.30 -16.26
C ARG A 120 -7.77 2.07 -17.35
N ILE A 121 -8.08 1.43 -18.47
CA ILE A 121 -8.89 2.05 -19.53
C ILE A 121 -10.32 2.31 -19.04
N GLU A 122 -10.90 1.39 -18.26
CA GLU A 122 -12.21 1.58 -17.64
C GLU A 122 -12.20 2.82 -16.73
N ALA A 123 -11.20 2.97 -15.86
CA ALA A 123 -11.10 4.10 -14.95
C ALA A 123 -10.99 5.46 -15.68
N LEU A 124 -10.46 5.49 -16.91
CA LEU A 124 -10.38 6.67 -17.77
C LEU A 124 -11.68 6.96 -18.52
N ALA A 125 -12.62 6.01 -18.58
CA ALA A 125 -13.90 6.22 -19.24
C ALA A 125 -14.73 7.27 -18.47
N PRO A 126 -15.39 8.22 -19.16
CA PRO A 126 -16.33 9.11 -18.50
C PRO A 126 -17.54 8.31 -17.96
N PRO A 127 -18.30 8.85 -16.99
CA PRO A 127 -19.49 8.17 -16.46
C PRO A 127 -20.53 7.90 -17.55
N GLY A 128 -20.91 6.63 -17.73
CA GLY A 128 -21.77 6.21 -18.83
C GLY A 128 -21.04 6.02 -20.17
N GLY A 129 -19.70 6.10 -20.17
CA GLY A 129 -18.85 5.99 -21.34
C GLY A 129 -18.25 4.61 -21.55
N VAL A 130 -17.73 4.39 -22.76
CA VAL A 130 -16.95 3.20 -23.13
C VAL A 130 -15.62 3.67 -23.69
N ALA A 131 -14.52 3.26 -23.05
CA ALA A 131 -13.16 3.56 -23.46
C ALA A 131 -12.47 2.33 -24.05
N LEU A 132 -11.64 2.54 -25.06
CA LEU A 132 -10.93 1.51 -25.79
C LEU A 132 -9.44 1.83 -25.84
N SER A 133 -8.60 0.81 -25.68
CA SER A 133 -7.19 0.85 -26.08
C SER A 133 -7.05 1.12 -27.58
N ALA A 134 -5.89 1.63 -27.99
CA ALA A 134 -5.54 1.71 -29.41
C ALA A 134 -5.60 0.37 -30.15
N SER A 135 -5.16 -0.72 -29.51
CA SER A 135 -5.19 -2.07 -30.10
C SER A 135 -6.62 -2.56 -30.34
N ALA A 136 -7.55 -2.29 -29.41
CA ALA A 136 -8.96 -2.60 -29.58
C ALA A 136 -9.60 -1.70 -30.66
N HIS A 137 -9.36 -0.39 -30.61
CA HIS A 137 -9.90 0.58 -31.57
C HIS A 137 -9.48 0.25 -33.01
N GLU A 138 -8.22 -0.09 -33.25
CA GLU A 138 -7.72 -0.46 -34.57
C GLU A 138 -8.49 -1.63 -35.20
N GLN A 139 -8.94 -2.59 -34.39
CA GLN A 139 -9.70 -3.72 -34.89
C GLN A 139 -11.12 -3.38 -35.30
N VAL A 140 -11.70 -2.28 -34.79
CA VAL A 140 -13.13 -1.95 -34.93
C VAL A 140 -13.44 -0.65 -35.68
N ARG A 141 -12.50 0.29 -35.80
CA ARG A 141 -12.71 1.67 -36.31
C ARG A 141 -13.47 1.81 -37.64
N ASN A 142 -13.43 0.79 -38.49
CA ASN A 142 -14.11 0.76 -39.80
C ASN A 142 -15.04 -0.45 -39.99
N LYS A 143 -15.36 -1.18 -38.93
CA LYS A 143 -16.09 -2.45 -39.00
C LYS A 143 -17.44 -2.43 -38.31
N ILE A 144 -17.72 -1.41 -37.50
CA ILE A 144 -18.97 -1.26 -36.75
C ILE A 144 -19.53 0.15 -36.89
N PRO A 145 -20.87 0.34 -36.79
CA PRO A 145 -21.54 1.60 -37.08
C PRO A 145 -21.44 2.62 -35.93
N TYR A 146 -20.33 2.63 -35.19
CA TYR A 146 -20.10 3.55 -34.08
C TYR A 146 -18.96 4.52 -34.40
N ALA A 147 -19.11 5.78 -34.00
CA ALA A 147 -18.05 6.77 -34.06
C ALA A 147 -17.09 6.62 -32.87
N PHE A 148 -15.83 6.97 -33.07
CA PHE A 148 -14.80 6.98 -32.03
C PHE A 148 -14.18 8.36 -31.91
N GLU A 149 -13.98 8.82 -30.67
CA GLU A 149 -13.28 10.07 -30.36
C GLU A 149 -11.89 9.75 -29.78
N ASP A 150 -10.86 10.41 -30.28
CA ASP A 150 -9.51 10.31 -29.74
C ASP A 150 -9.46 11.04 -28.39
N PHE A 151 -9.14 10.29 -27.32
CA PHE A 151 -9.08 10.79 -25.95
C PHE A 151 -7.63 11.01 -25.47
N GLY A 152 -6.67 10.97 -26.39
CA GLY A 152 -5.26 11.21 -26.12
C GLY A 152 -4.54 10.04 -25.45
N THR A 153 -3.27 10.30 -25.17
CA THR A 153 -2.38 9.33 -24.53
C THR A 153 -2.32 9.57 -23.02
N HIS A 154 -2.46 8.49 -22.24
CA HIS A 154 -2.50 8.53 -20.79
C HIS A 154 -1.39 7.65 -20.21
N THR A 155 -0.63 8.20 -19.26
CA THR A 155 0.30 7.42 -18.43
C THR A 155 -0.46 6.84 -17.25
N VAL A 156 -0.36 5.52 -17.06
CA VAL A 156 -1.11 4.79 -16.02
C VAL A 156 -0.15 4.01 -15.11
N LYS A 157 -0.47 3.92 -13.81
CA LYS A 157 0.37 3.28 -12.77
C LYS A 157 0.75 1.85 -13.21
N ASN A 158 2.04 1.51 -13.12
CA ASN A 158 2.62 0.19 -13.43
C ASN A 158 2.58 -0.27 -14.90
N ILE A 159 2.40 0.64 -15.87
CA ILE A 159 2.61 0.37 -17.30
C ILE A 159 3.70 1.33 -17.81
N PRO A 160 4.84 0.84 -18.31
CA PRO A 160 5.96 1.69 -18.68
C PRO A 160 5.67 2.57 -19.91
N ASP A 161 4.81 2.11 -20.82
CA ASP A 161 4.46 2.83 -22.04
C ASP A 161 3.12 3.57 -21.92
N PRO A 162 3.03 4.84 -22.33
CA PRO A 162 1.77 5.57 -22.38
C PRO A 162 0.72 4.88 -23.27
N VAL A 163 -0.52 4.78 -22.79
CA VAL A 163 -1.62 4.11 -23.49
C VAL A 163 -2.49 5.13 -24.20
N GLN A 164 -2.64 4.98 -25.52
CA GLN A 164 -3.55 5.79 -26.32
C GLN A 164 -4.99 5.28 -26.17
N VAL A 165 -5.93 6.17 -25.84
CA VAL A 165 -7.33 5.84 -25.53
C VAL A 165 -8.30 6.46 -26.52
N TYR A 166 -9.35 5.72 -26.85
CA TYR A 166 -10.46 6.17 -27.71
C TYR A 166 -11.79 5.97 -27.00
N LEU A 167 -12.72 6.92 -27.13
CA LEU A 167 -14.07 6.82 -26.57
C LEU A 167 -15.08 6.43 -27.65
N LEU A 168 -16.01 5.55 -27.31
CA LEU A 168 -17.18 5.23 -28.14
C LEU A 168 -18.17 6.40 -28.08
N GLY A 169 -18.52 6.97 -29.24
CA GLY A 169 -19.03 8.34 -29.42
C GLY A 169 -20.29 8.80 -28.65
N GLN A 170 -20.57 10.10 -28.77
CA GLN A 170 -21.49 10.91 -27.94
C GLN A 170 -22.96 10.44 -27.86
N GLU A 171 -23.40 9.50 -28.69
CA GLU A 171 -24.79 9.00 -28.69
C GLU A 171 -25.13 8.11 -27.48
N LEU A 172 -24.11 7.66 -26.71
CA LEU A 172 -24.29 6.86 -25.49
C LEU A 172 -24.11 7.66 -24.19
N THR A 173 -23.51 8.86 -24.26
CA THR A 173 -23.24 9.74 -23.11
C THR A 173 -24.23 10.90 -23.07
N SER A 174 -25.19 10.86 -22.14
CA SER A 174 -26.07 12.00 -21.87
C SER A 174 -25.38 13.03 -20.96
N ILE A 175 -24.48 13.86 -21.51
CA ILE A 175 -23.99 15.12 -20.90
C ILE A 175 -23.74 16.18 -22.01
N PRO A 176 -24.18 17.46 -21.88
CA PRO A 176 -24.05 18.47 -22.93
C PRO A 176 -22.63 19.05 -23.05
N LYS A 177 -22.28 19.44 -24.29
CA LYS A 177 -21.05 20.15 -24.68
C LYS A 177 -20.77 21.40 -23.84
N THR A 178 -19.55 21.49 -23.30
CA THR A 178 -18.80 22.76 -23.25
C THR A 178 -17.30 22.47 -23.28
N LEU A 179 -16.81 22.12 -24.46
CA LEU A 179 -15.44 22.47 -24.84
C LEU A 179 -15.48 22.87 -26.30
N SER A 180 -14.84 24.01 -26.58
CA SER A 180 -13.87 24.20 -27.67
C SER A 180 -13.79 25.71 -28.02
N PRO A 181 -12.76 26.17 -28.74
CA PRO A 181 -11.33 26.10 -28.44
C PRO A 181 -10.63 27.43 -28.82
N LYS A 182 -9.32 27.56 -28.62
CA LYS A 182 -8.46 28.28 -29.58
C LYS A 182 -6.99 27.88 -29.47
N VAL A 183 -6.60 27.03 -30.41
CA VAL A 183 -5.23 26.95 -30.91
C VAL A 183 -5.02 28.15 -31.85
N ALA A 184 -3.88 28.84 -31.71
CA ALA A 184 -3.30 29.60 -32.81
C ALA A 184 -1.81 29.22 -32.90
N LYS A 185 -1.44 28.61 -34.03
CA LYS A 185 -0.07 28.48 -34.50
C LYS A 185 0.47 29.86 -34.84
N SER A 186 1.74 30.13 -34.54
CA SER A 186 2.62 30.79 -35.51
C SER A 186 4.07 30.40 -35.26
N ALA A 187 4.72 29.97 -36.33
CA ALA A 187 6.15 29.70 -36.41
C ALA A 187 6.90 31.01 -36.64
N GLN A 188 8.10 31.14 -36.08
CA GLN A 188 9.20 31.82 -36.74
C GLN A 188 10.54 31.34 -36.16
N ALA A 189 11.25 30.59 -36.99
CA ALA A 189 12.64 30.23 -36.80
C ALA A 189 13.52 31.47 -37.01
N THR A 190 14.51 31.67 -36.14
CA THR A 190 15.72 32.43 -36.46
C THR A 190 16.94 31.65 -35.97
N LEU A 191 17.74 31.23 -36.94
CA LEU A 191 19.10 30.75 -36.79
C LEU A 191 20.01 31.89 -36.34
N VAL A 192 20.79 31.70 -35.27
CA VAL A 192 22.08 32.38 -35.10
C VAL A 192 23.11 31.40 -34.55
N GLN A 193 24.29 31.49 -35.15
CA GLN A 193 25.42 30.56 -35.11
C GLN A 193 26.19 30.58 -33.77
N ARG A 194 26.80 29.44 -33.41
CA ARG A 194 27.85 29.32 -32.37
C ARG A 194 29.18 29.91 -32.89
N PRO A 195 30.08 30.36 -32.01
CA PRO A 195 31.23 29.51 -31.59
C PRO A 195 31.52 29.64 -30.07
N LEU A 196 31.80 28.58 -29.28
CA LEU A 196 32.98 27.70 -29.15
C LEU A 196 33.72 28.02 -27.81
N ILE A 197 33.75 27.03 -26.91
CA ILE A 197 34.81 26.55 -25.97
C ILE A 197 35.75 27.64 -25.40
N TRP A 198 35.94 27.78 -24.07
CA TRP A 198 37.03 27.20 -23.27
C TRP A 198 36.78 27.49 -21.77
N ALA A 199 37.40 26.68 -20.90
CA ALA A 199 37.61 26.86 -19.44
C ALA A 199 36.78 26.01 -18.46
N SER A 200 36.76 24.70 -18.70
CA SER A 200 36.85 23.69 -17.64
C SER A 200 38.31 23.54 -17.20
N SER A 201 38.77 24.36 -16.23
CA SER A 201 40.07 24.19 -15.52
C SER A 201 40.20 25.23 -14.39
N ALA A 202 39.42 25.11 -13.31
CA ALA A 202 39.65 25.94 -12.11
C ALA A 202 39.07 25.34 -10.81
N VAL A 203 38.08 24.44 -10.89
CA VAL A 203 37.39 23.94 -9.68
C VAL A 203 37.97 22.62 -9.14
N LEU A 204 38.67 21.84 -9.97
CA LEU A 204 39.28 20.56 -9.55
C LEU A 204 40.67 20.67 -8.91
N VAL A 205 41.32 21.85 -8.97
CA VAL A 205 42.63 22.08 -8.35
C VAL A 205 42.50 22.71 -6.95
N LEU A 206 41.39 23.38 -6.64
CA LEU A 206 41.15 23.91 -5.29
C LEU A 206 40.75 22.84 -4.25
N ALA A 207 40.14 21.73 -4.68
CA ALA A 207 39.77 20.63 -3.79
C ALA A 207 40.96 19.74 -3.38
N ALA A 208 42.01 19.67 -4.22
CA ALA A 208 43.19 18.85 -3.94
C ALA A 208 44.22 19.54 -3.02
N VAL A 209 44.17 20.87 -2.88
CA VAL A 209 45.11 21.64 -2.05
C VAL A 209 44.59 21.83 -0.61
N LEU A 210 43.27 21.79 -0.38
CA LEU A 210 42.68 21.83 0.98
C LEU A 210 42.76 20.48 1.73
N GLY A 211 42.71 19.35 1.01
CA GLY A 211 42.79 18.01 1.62
C GLY A 211 44.17 17.63 2.15
N ALA A 212 45.23 18.31 1.70
CA ALA A 212 46.62 18.02 2.08
C ALA A 212 47.14 18.81 3.30
N TRP A 213 46.32 19.69 3.89
CA TRP A 213 46.71 20.53 5.04
C TRP A 213 46.07 20.15 6.38
N LEU A 214 45.23 19.10 6.42
CA LEU A 214 44.57 18.63 7.64
C LEU A 214 44.97 17.20 8.06
N LEU A 215 46.00 16.62 7.43
CA LEU A 215 46.50 15.26 7.70
C LEU A 215 47.88 15.21 8.37
N PRO A 216 48.15 16.02 9.42
CA PRO A 216 49.10 15.57 10.44
C PRO A 216 48.65 15.86 11.88
N SER A 217 47.42 15.51 12.25
CA SER A 217 46.95 15.53 13.66
C SER A 217 46.25 14.24 14.14
N LEU A 218 46.31 13.14 13.37
CA LEU A 218 45.79 11.82 13.77
C LEU A 218 46.87 10.75 13.98
N ALA A 219 48.14 11.16 13.99
CA ALA A 219 49.27 10.27 14.27
C ALA A 219 49.86 10.56 15.66
N GLN A 220 49.05 10.46 16.71
CA GLN A 220 49.56 10.56 18.09
C GLN A 220 48.74 9.82 19.17
N TRP A 221 47.91 8.85 18.79
CA TRP A 221 47.38 7.87 19.75
C TRP A 221 47.93 6.48 19.46
N GLY A 222 48.71 6.00 20.44
CA GLY A 222 49.39 4.71 20.40
C GLY A 222 48.39 3.54 20.43
N ALA A 223 48.74 2.49 19.71
CA ALA A 223 48.06 1.21 19.76
C ALA A 223 48.19 0.60 21.17
N PRO A 224 47.09 0.15 21.81
CA PRO A 224 47.19 -0.75 22.94
C PRO A 224 47.55 -2.15 22.42
N THR A 225 48.60 -2.72 23.00
CA THR A 225 48.98 -4.13 22.85
C THR A 225 47.84 -5.01 23.38
N ALA A 226 47.42 -5.95 22.53
CA ALA A 226 46.42 -6.97 22.85
C ALA A 226 46.91 -7.86 24.00
N GLU A 227 46.22 -7.78 25.14
CA GLU A 227 46.19 -8.83 26.14
C GLU A 227 44.82 -9.50 26.04
N SER A 228 44.84 -10.77 25.61
CA SER A 228 43.68 -11.63 25.42
C SER A 228 43.04 -11.96 26.76
N ALA A 229 42.10 -11.12 27.19
CA ALA A 229 41.04 -11.55 28.10
C ALA A 229 39.87 -12.02 27.23
N ALA A 230 39.54 -13.31 27.32
CA ALA A 230 38.31 -13.86 26.76
C ALA A 230 37.13 -13.29 27.54
N THR A 231 36.74 -12.06 27.21
CA THR A 231 35.43 -11.53 27.57
C THR A 231 34.44 -12.35 26.78
N GLN A 232 33.64 -13.17 27.46
CA GLN A 232 32.42 -13.70 26.86
C GLN A 232 31.63 -12.49 26.37
N VAL A 233 31.59 -12.30 25.05
CA VAL A 233 30.67 -11.36 24.41
C VAL A 233 29.30 -11.89 24.82
N GLU A 234 28.59 -11.16 25.67
CA GLU A 234 27.13 -11.29 25.75
C GLU A 234 26.63 -11.01 24.33
N LEU A 235 26.42 -12.08 23.56
CA LEU A 235 25.78 -11.97 22.26
C LEU A 235 24.41 -11.37 22.52
N GLY A 236 24.19 -10.16 22.00
CA GLY A 236 22.86 -9.57 21.96
C GLY A 236 21.87 -10.50 21.24
N PRO A 237 20.57 -10.23 21.36
CA PRO A 237 19.56 -11.02 20.65
C PRO A 237 19.83 -11.02 19.14
N SER A 238 19.76 -12.21 18.52
CA SER A 238 20.08 -12.38 17.10
C SER A 238 19.10 -11.62 16.21
N ARG A 239 19.63 -10.90 15.22
CA ARG A 239 18.87 -10.14 14.23
C ARG A 239 18.48 -11.04 13.06
N ILE A 240 17.18 -11.21 12.87
CA ILE A 240 16.58 -12.17 11.93
C ILE A 240 15.81 -11.42 10.85
N VAL A 241 16.08 -11.79 9.59
CA VAL A 241 15.32 -11.35 8.41
C VAL A 241 14.62 -12.55 7.81
N VAL A 242 13.29 -12.48 7.67
CA VAL A 242 12.50 -13.48 6.94
C VAL A 242 12.12 -12.89 5.58
N ARG A 243 12.71 -13.41 4.51
CA ARG A 243 12.43 -12.99 3.13
C ARG A 243 11.01 -13.37 2.73
N ALA A 244 10.46 -12.62 1.78
CA ALA A 244 9.19 -12.98 1.17
C ALA A 244 9.30 -14.40 0.59
N PHE A 245 8.39 -15.29 0.99
CA PHE A 245 8.40 -16.64 0.45
C PHE A 245 7.93 -16.63 -1.01
N THR A 246 8.43 -17.61 -1.76
CA THR A 246 8.06 -17.81 -3.16
C THR A 246 7.10 -18.98 -3.29
N ASP A 247 6.28 -18.98 -4.34
CA ASP A 247 5.41 -20.11 -4.67
C ASP A 247 5.64 -20.54 -6.11
N SER A 248 5.86 -21.85 -6.30
CA SER A 248 5.94 -22.47 -7.62
C SER A 248 4.69 -22.30 -8.50
N GLN A 249 3.52 -22.04 -7.89
CA GLN A 249 2.25 -21.85 -8.58
C GLN A 249 1.75 -20.40 -8.58
N ASP A 250 2.54 -19.47 -8.02
CA ASP A 250 2.22 -18.04 -7.93
C ASP A 250 0.80 -17.76 -7.42
N THR A 251 0.39 -18.48 -6.36
CA THR A 251 -0.96 -18.33 -5.78
C THR A 251 -1.17 -17.01 -5.04
N GLY A 252 -0.12 -16.18 -4.94
CA GLY A 252 -0.11 -14.97 -4.12
C GLY A 252 -0.17 -15.23 -2.62
N LEU A 253 -0.05 -16.48 -2.14
CA LEU A 253 -0.20 -16.82 -0.71
C LEU A 253 1.11 -16.82 0.07
N ALA A 254 2.25 -16.98 -0.62
CA ALA A 254 3.54 -17.17 0.03
C ALA A 254 4.00 -15.93 0.80
N VAL A 255 3.74 -14.73 0.27
CA VAL A 255 4.10 -13.46 0.94
C VAL A 255 3.33 -13.31 2.26
N GLY A 256 2.00 -13.46 2.25
CA GLY A 256 1.21 -13.39 3.47
C GLY A 256 1.54 -14.48 4.49
N LEU A 257 2.01 -15.64 4.05
CA LEU A 257 2.52 -16.70 4.94
C LEU A 257 3.85 -16.27 5.59
N ALA A 258 4.78 -15.70 4.84
CA ALA A 258 6.03 -15.17 5.38
C ALA A 258 5.77 -14.04 6.38
N GLU A 259 4.81 -13.16 6.10
CA GLU A 259 4.40 -12.08 7.00
C GLU A 259 3.83 -12.64 8.30
N GLY A 260 3.01 -13.69 8.20
CA GLY A 260 2.51 -14.39 9.37
C GLY A 260 3.60 -15.03 10.20
N VAL A 261 4.60 -15.67 9.58
CA VAL A 261 5.78 -16.19 10.27
C VAL A 261 6.55 -15.08 11.00
N ILE A 262 6.75 -13.92 10.37
CA ILE A 262 7.35 -12.74 11.03
C ILE A 262 6.53 -12.33 12.25
N ALA A 263 5.21 -12.25 12.12
CA ALA A 263 4.33 -11.85 13.22
C ALA A 263 4.42 -12.79 14.43
N GLU A 264 4.55 -14.10 14.19
CA GLU A 264 4.74 -15.08 15.28
C GLU A 264 6.13 -14.96 15.93
N LEU A 265 7.19 -14.86 15.12
CA LEU A 265 8.55 -14.71 15.64
C LEU A 265 8.74 -13.39 16.40
N ALA A 266 8.05 -12.32 15.98
CA ALA A 266 8.12 -11.00 16.60
C ALA A 266 7.57 -10.94 18.04
N GLN A 267 6.90 -12.00 18.51
CA GLN A 267 6.45 -12.10 19.90
C GLN A 267 7.59 -12.51 20.86
N ARG A 268 8.75 -12.90 20.32
CA ARG A 268 9.89 -13.38 21.11
C ARG A 268 10.81 -12.24 21.53
N PRO A 269 10.96 -11.94 22.84
CA PRO A 269 11.85 -10.88 23.32
C PRO A 269 13.33 -11.23 23.18
N ASP A 270 13.66 -12.52 23.03
CA ASP A 270 15.01 -13.03 22.87
C ASP A 270 15.55 -12.96 21.43
N LEU A 271 14.72 -12.50 20.49
CA LEU A 271 15.04 -12.31 19.09
C LEU A 271 14.85 -10.84 18.69
N VAL A 272 15.63 -10.38 17.72
CA VAL A 272 15.34 -9.12 16.99
C VAL A 272 14.82 -9.48 15.61
N VAL A 273 13.53 -9.30 15.36
CA VAL A 273 12.90 -9.70 14.10
C VAL A 273 12.64 -8.47 13.25
N ILE A 274 13.23 -8.42 12.05
CA ILE A 274 13.06 -7.31 11.12
C ILE A 274 11.68 -7.39 10.46
N ALA A 275 10.97 -6.26 10.51
CA ALA A 275 9.60 -6.14 10.06
C ALA A 275 9.42 -6.45 8.55
N PRO A 276 8.21 -6.84 8.11
CA PRO A 276 7.95 -7.25 6.73
C PRO A 276 8.37 -6.21 5.69
N HIS A 277 8.17 -4.91 5.97
CA HIS A 277 8.45 -3.85 5.00
C HIS A 277 9.93 -3.79 4.59
N SER A 278 10.84 -3.98 5.56
CA SER A 278 12.27 -4.08 5.29
C SER A 278 12.67 -5.45 4.78
N SER A 279 12.15 -6.53 5.37
CA SER A 279 12.53 -7.90 5.04
C SER A 279 12.15 -8.32 3.62
N PHE A 280 11.05 -7.78 3.09
CA PHE A 280 10.55 -8.06 1.74
C PHE A 280 11.03 -7.04 0.71
N ALA A 281 11.71 -5.98 1.15
CA ALA A 281 12.32 -5.03 0.25
C ALA A 281 13.40 -5.70 -0.60
N ARG A 282 13.62 -5.17 -1.80
CA ARG A 282 14.69 -5.58 -2.71
C ARG A 282 14.71 -7.12 -2.93
N PRO A 283 13.65 -7.73 -3.48
CA PRO A 283 13.63 -9.16 -3.78
C PRO A 283 14.74 -9.59 -4.77
N GLU A 284 15.30 -8.65 -5.54
CA GLU A 284 16.33 -8.86 -6.54
C GLU A 284 17.75 -9.10 -5.99
N ILE A 285 18.03 -8.70 -4.74
CA ILE A 285 19.37 -8.86 -4.15
C ILE A 285 19.50 -10.21 -3.42
N SER A 286 20.73 -10.71 -3.29
CA SER A 286 21.02 -11.97 -2.60
C SER A 286 20.82 -11.89 -1.09
N ASP A 287 20.65 -13.05 -0.45
CA ASP A 287 20.51 -13.18 1.01
C ASP A 287 21.71 -12.59 1.77
N GLN A 288 22.93 -12.68 1.25
CA GLN A 288 24.10 -12.04 1.88
C GLN A 288 24.03 -10.51 1.82
N ASN A 289 23.57 -9.95 0.70
CA ASN A 289 23.51 -8.51 0.51
C ASN A 289 22.40 -7.88 1.35
N ILE A 290 21.24 -8.53 1.42
CA ILE A 290 20.14 -8.07 2.30
C ILE A 290 20.55 -8.19 3.77
N ALA A 291 21.28 -9.24 4.16
CA ALA A 291 21.79 -9.36 5.52
C ALA A 291 22.74 -8.21 5.88
N ALA A 292 23.69 -7.90 5.00
CA ALA A 292 24.61 -6.78 5.21
C ALA A 292 23.88 -5.43 5.25
N GLN A 293 22.82 -5.25 4.45
CA GLN A 293 22.05 -4.01 4.43
C GLN A 293 21.19 -3.82 5.70
N LEU A 294 20.64 -4.91 6.25
CA LEU A 294 19.74 -4.89 7.41
C LEU A 294 20.42 -5.24 8.73
N ASP A 295 21.74 -5.47 8.68
CA ASP A 295 22.57 -5.91 9.82
C ASP A 295 21.99 -7.20 10.45
N ALA A 296 21.78 -8.23 9.64
CA ALA A 296 21.15 -9.48 10.06
C ALA A 296 22.17 -10.58 10.33
N ASP A 297 22.01 -11.27 11.45
CA ASP A 297 22.76 -12.49 11.79
C ASP A 297 22.20 -13.71 11.05
N PHE A 298 20.89 -13.69 10.76
CA PHE A 298 20.20 -14.79 10.08
C PHE A 298 19.29 -14.26 8.96
N VAL A 299 19.34 -14.93 7.80
CA VAL A 299 18.37 -14.71 6.71
C VAL A 299 17.64 -16.01 6.40
N ILE A 300 16.32 -15.95 6.44
CA ILE A 300 15.43 -17.09 6.21
C ILE A 300 14.71 -16.84 4.89
N SER A 301 14.83 -17.76 3.95
CA SER A 301 14.03 -17.78 2.72
C SER A 301 13.22 -19.06 2.63
N GLY A 302 12.08 -18.98 1.94
CA GLY A 302 11.11 -20.06 1.88
C GLY A 302 10.51 -20.22 0.50
N ARG A 303 10.25 -21.47 0.13
CA ARG A 303 9.58 -21.84 -1.12
C ARG A 303 8.42 -22.78 -0.83
N VAL A 304 7.21 -22.31 -1.12
CA VAL A 304 5.99 -23.09 -1.04
C VAL A 304 5.97 -24.11 -2.17
N GLU A 305 5.79 -25.38 -1.82
CA GLU A 305 5.69 -26.51 -2.73
C GLU A 305 4.29 -27.12 -2.66
N GLY A 306 3.72 -27.48 -3.83
CA GLY A 306 2.36 -28.01 -3.95
C GLY A 306 2.24 -29.38 -4.63
N ARG A 307 3.34 -30.04 -5.01
CA ARG A 307 3.29 -31.30 -5.81
C ARG A 307 2.90 -32.54 -5.00
N SER A 308 3.02 -32.50 -3.68
CA SER A 308 2.80 -33.67 -2.79
C SER A 308 2.03 -33.31 -1.51
N GLY A 309 1.37 -32.15 -1.50
CA GLY A 309 0.79 -31.50 -0.32
C GLY A 309 1.28 -30.07 -0.20
N LEU A 310 0.66 -29.27 0.67
CA LEU A 310 1.04 -27.90 0.96
C LEU A 310 2.24 -27.94 1.93
N GLY A 311 3.43 -27.57 1.49
CA GLY A 311 4.65 -27.56 2.31
C GLY A 311 5.55 -26.36 2.00
N VAL A 312 6.47 -26.02 2.91
CA VAL A 312 7.49 -24.98 2.68
C VAL A 312 8.87 -25.57 2.86
N ALA A 313 9.70 -25.50 1.83
CA ALA A 313 11.13 -25.72 1.97
C ALA A 313 11.78 -24.42 2.46
N LEU A 314 12.65 -24.50 3.47
CA LEU A 314 13.30 -23.34 4.08
C LEU A 314 14.82 -23.42 3.86
N ASP A 315 15.41 -22.28 3.55
CA ASP A 315 16.86 -22.07 3.55
C ASP A 315 17.18 -21.04 4.65
N ILE A 316 18.02 -21.41 5.60
CA ILE A 316 18.45 -20.54 6.71
C ILE A 316 19.93 -20.26 6.53
N LEU A 317 20.28 -19.01 6.23
CA LEU A 317 21.65 -18.51 6.16
C LEU A 317 22.06 -18.02 7.54
N ASP A 318 23.10 -18.63 8.12
CA ASP A 318 23.73 -18.21 9.38
C ASP A 318 24.99 -17.37 9.07
N LEU A 319 25.02 -16.15 9.59
CA LEU A 319 26.12 -15.18 9.46
C LEU A 319 26.76 -14.86 10.81
N SER A 320 26.29 -15.46 11.90
CA SER A 320 26.82 -15.26 13.26
C SER A 320 28.19 -15.92 13.46
N GLY A 321 28.49 -16.95 12.67
CA GLY A 321 29.73 -17.72 12.70
C GLY A 321 30.81 -17.24 11.72
N SER A 322 32.01 -17.80 11.85
CA SER A 322 33.13 -17.55 10.91
C SER A 322 32.97 -18.26 9.56
N GLN A 323 32.05 -19.23 9.45
CA GLN A 323 31.64 -19.86 8.20
C GLN A 323 30.18 -19.50 7.92
N GLN A 324 29.92 -19.00 6.71
CA GLN A 324 28.57 -18.75 6.23
C GLN A 324 27.99 -20.05 5.71
N ASP A 325 27.07 -20.64 6.46
CA ASP A 325 26.46 -21.91 6.12
C ASP A 325 24.96 -21.77 5.90
N TYR A 326 24.46 -22.55 4.93
CA TYR A 326 23.03 -22.71 4.70
C TYR A 326 22.55 -24.00 5.36
N LEU A 327 21.63 -23.87 6.31
CA LEU A 327 20.81 -24.99 6.77
C LEU A 327 19.57 -25.09 5.90
N ARG A 328 19.42 -26.21 5.18
CA ARG A 328 18.26 -26.47 4.31
C ARG A 328 17.29 -27.43 4.97
N LEU A 329 16.04 -26.99 5.15
CA LEU A 329 14.95 -27.80 5.67
C LEU A 329 14.00 -28.17 4.53
N PRO A 330 13.77 -29.48 4.26
CA PRO A 330 12.90 -29.91 3.18
C PRO A 330 11.43 -29.63 3.49
N ALA A 331 10.63 -29.39 2.44
CA ALA A 331 9.20 -29.19 2.58
C ALA A 331 8.51 -30.40 3.20
N GLN A 332 7.84 -30.20 4.34
CA GLN A 332 6.99 -31.20 4.97
C GLN A 332 5.53 -30.98 4.56
N PRO A 333 4.82 -32.00 4.03
CA PRO A 333 3.42 -31.88 3.68
C PRO A 333 2.54 -31.56 4.90
N GLN A 334 1.70 -30.55 4.79
CA GLN A 334 0.72 -30.15 5.79
C GLN A 334 -0.69 -30.23 5.21
N GLN A 335 -1.67 -30.38 6.11
CA GLN A 335 -3.07 -30.52 5.73
C GLN A 335 -3.67 -29.20 5.20
N ASP A 336 -3.26 -28.09 5.80
CA ASP A 336 -3.79 -26.76 5.53
C ASP A 336 -2.78 -25.64 5.84
N MET A 337 -3.15 -24.40 5.51
CA MET A 337 -2.28 -23.23 5.66
C MET A 337 -1.98 -22.88 7.12
N LEU A 338 -2.92 -23.18 8.03
CA LEU A 338 -2.76 -22.93 9.45
C LEU A 338 -1.69 -23.84 10.05
N SER A 339 -1.81 -25.13 9.76
CA SER A 339 -0.84 -26.17 10.13
C SER A 339 0.52 -25.89 9.48
N LEU A 340 0.52 -25.34 8.26
CA LEU A 340 1.73 -24.95 7.56
C LEU A 340 2.49 -23.83 8.27
N GLN A 341 1.83 -22.71 8.63
CA GLN A 341 2.50 -21.65 9.39
C GLN A 341 3.06 -22.20 10.71
N ALA A 342 2.26 -22.95 11.46
CA ALA A 342 2.68 -23.50 12.75
C ALA A 342 3.88 -24.45 12.63
N ALA A 343 3.95 -25.24 11.55
CA ALA A 343 5.10 -26.09 11.27
C ALA A 343 6.35 -25.26 10.96
N VAL A 344 6.24 -24.26 10.08
CA VAL A 344 7.36 -23.37 9.72
C VAL A 344 7.91 -22.64 10.95
N VAL A 345 7.05 -22.03 11.78
CA VAL A 345 7.47 -21.34 12.99
C VAL A 345 8.19 -22.29 13.94
N ARG A 346 7.67 -23.50 14.14
CA ARG A 346 8.30 -24.51 15.01
C ARG A 346 9.66 -24.94 14.49
N ASP A 347 9.79 -25.15 13.18
CA ASP A 347 11.05 -25.50 12.55
C ASP A 347 12.07 -24.37 12.69
N LEU A 348 11.66 -23.11 12.52
CA LEU A 348 12.55 -21.97 12.72
C LEU A 348 12.99 -21.83 14.18
N LEU A 349 12.07 -21.89 15.14
CA LEU A 349 12.40 -21.79 16.57
C LEU A 349 13.32 -22.92 17.06
N LYS A 350 13.26 -24.10 16.43
CA LYS A 350 14.16 -25.22 16.76
C LYS A 350 15.58 -25.01 16.26
N ASN A 351 15.76 -24.27 15.16
CA ASN A 351 17.03 -24.16 14.45
C ASN A 351 17.68 -22.78 14.56
N LEU A 352 16.97 -21.77 15.06
CA LEU A 352 17.54 -20.46 15.40
C LEU A 352 18.12 -20.47 16.82
N PRO A 353 19.21 -19.73 17.08
CA PRO A 353 19.77 -19.63 18.42
C PRO A 353 18.79 -18.87 19.34
N SER A 354 18.21 -19.59 20.30
CA SER A 354 17.43 -19.01 21.40
C SER A 354 18.01 -19.46 22.74
N PRO A 355 18.29 -18.54 23.68
CA PRO A 355 18.67 -18.88 25.05
C PRO A 355 17.60 -19.74 25.77
N ASN A 356 16.34 -19.58 25.35
CA ASN A 356 15.17 -20.25 25.91
C ASN A 356 14.62 -21.26 24.88
N ASN A 357 15.42 -22.27 24.59
CA ASN A 357 15.17 -23.34 23.61
C ASN A 357 14.07 -24.35 24.00
N ASP A 358 13.15 -23.98 24.90
CA ASP A 358 11.95 -24.77 25.13
C ASP A 358 11.01 -24.59 23.93
N ALA A 359 11.11 -25.51 22.97
CA ALA A 359 10.22 -25.60 21.80
C ALA A 359 8.72 -25.73 22.17
N SER A 360 8.41 -25.92 23.46
CA SER A 360 7.07 -25.97 24.06
C SER A 360 6.58 -24.63 24.63
N SER A 361 7.44 -23.61 24.71
CA SER A 361 7.11 -22.31 25.30
C SER A 361 6.67 -21.33 24.21
N GLY A 362 5.35 -21.20 24.04
CA GLY A 362 4.73 -20.06 23.37
C GLY A 362 4.80 -20.05 21.84
N VAL A 363 4.35 -21.13 21.17
CA VAL A 363 3.82 -20.94 19.81
C VAL A 363 2.49 -20.20 20.00
N PRO A 364 2.35 -18.96 19.53
CA PRO A 364 1.12 -18.21 19.74
C PRO A 364 -0.03 -18.95 19.07
N ILE A 365 -1.17 -18.98 19.76
CA ILE A 365 -2.36 -19.69 19.29
C ILE A 365 -2.85 -18.92 18.07
N PRO A 366 -2.95 -19.55 16.89
CA PRO A 366 -3.51 -18.86 15.74
C PRO A 366 -4.88 -18.29 16.08
N THR A 367 -5.13 -17.05 15.66
CA THR A 367 -6.37 -16.30 15.96
C THR A 367 -7.65 -16.99 15.48
N THR A 368 -7.51 -18.02 14.64
CA THR A 368 -8.60 -18.86 14.15
C THR A 368 -8.22 -20.34 14.16
N GLN A 369 -9.20 -21.21 14.37
CA GLN A 369 -9.09 -22.66 14.10
C GLN A 369 -9.65 -23.03 12.71
N ASN A 370 -10.19 -22.05 11.97
CA ASN A 370 -10.77 -22.25 10.65
C ASN A 370 -9.71 -22.00 9.57
N ALA A 371 -9.18 -23.09 9.01
CA ALA A 371 -8.16 -23.04 7.96
C ALA A 371 -8.55 -22.23 6.71
N ASN A 372 -9.85 -22.16 6.37
CA ASN A 372 -10.31 -21.37 5.22
C ASN A 372 -10.38 -19.87 5.56
N ALA A 373 -10.83 -19.52 6.76
CA ALA A 373 -10.77 -18.12 7.24
C ALA A 373 -9.32 -17.64 7.26
N TYR A 374 -8.43 -18.49 7.77
CA TYR A 374 -7.01 -18.22 7.80
C TYR A 374 -6.39 -18.02 6.40
N LYS A 375 -6.78 -18.86 5.43
CA LYS A 375 -6.35 -18.69 4.04
C LYS A 375 -6.75 -17.30 3.49
N HIS A 376 -7.95 -16.81 3.81
CA HIS A 376 -8.37 -15.47 3.42
C HIS A 376 -7.59 -14.36 4.12
N LEU A 377 -7.22 -14.53 5.40
CA LEU A 377 -6.30 -13.59 6.06
C LEU A 377 -4.94 -13.53 5.34
N ILE A 378 -4.37 -14.68 4.98
CA ILE A 378 -3.10 -14.74 4.24
C ILE A 378 -3.22 -14.05 2.87
N GLN A 379 -4.34 -14.22 2.17
CA GLN A 379 -4.62 -13.48 0.94
C GLN A 379 -4.69 -11.98 1.17
N ALA A 380 -5.38 -11.55 2.24
CA ALA A 380 -5.50 -10.14 2.57
C ALA A 380 -4.13 -9.49 2.82
N ARG A 381 -3.26 -10.13 3.59
CA ARG A 381 -1.88 -9.68 3.84
C ARG A 381 -1.10 -9.49 2.54
N SER A 382 -1.15 -10.48 1.64
CA SER A 382 -0.52 -10.36 0.33
C SER A 382 -1.07 -9.21 -0.51
N TYR A 383 -2.38 -8.96 -0.47
CA TYR A 383 -2.98 -7.81 -1.16
C TYR A 383 -2.58 -6.48 -0.53
N LEU A 384 -2.50 -6.39 0.80
CA LEU A 384 -2.02 -5.20 1.50
C LEU A 384 -0.57 -4.89 1.10
N TRP A 385 0.29 -5.92 1.06
CA TRP A 385 1.66 -5.78 0.58
C TRP A 385 1.75 -5.29 -0.87
N ALA A 386 0.84 -5.76 -1.73
CA ALA A 386 0.74 -5.36 -3.12
C ALA A 386 0.04 -4.00 -3.33
N ASP A 387 -0.27 -3.25 -2.27
CA ASP A 387 -1.03 -1.99 -2.30
C ASP A 387 -2.40 -2.15 -3.00
N ASN A 388 -3.05 -3.29 -2.78
CA ASN A 388 -4.34 -3.63 -3.36
C ASN A 388 -5.46 -3.62 -2.31
N GLN A 389 -5.83 -2.41 -1.87
CA GLN A 389 -6.74 -2.17 -0.75
C GLN A 389 -8.14 -2.78 -0.94
N ILE A 390 -8.66 -2.82 -2.16
CA ILE A 390 -10.01 -3.34 -2.45
C ILE A 390 -10.05 -4.86 -2.18
N GLU A 391 -9.14 -5.59 -2.81
CA GLU A 391 -9.03 -7.05 -2.66
C GLU A 391 -8.62 -7.45 -1.25
N ALA A 392 -7.78 -6.64 -0.58
CA ALA A 392 -7.45 -6.82 0.83
C ALA A 392 -8.71 -6.76 1.72
N LYS A 393 -9.49 -5.68 1.61
CA LYS A 393 -10.74 -5.51 2.38
C LYS A 393 -11.73 -6.65 2.11
N GLN A 394 -11.90 -7.04 0.84
CA GLN A 394 -12.77 -8.15 0.48
C GLN A 394 -12.29 -9.48 1.07
N ALA A 395 -10.99 -9.76 1.06
CA ALA A 395 -10.43 -10.96 1.66
C ALA A 395 -10.62 -10.98 3.18
N LEU A 396 -10.44 -9.85 3.88
CA LEU A 396 -10.70 -9.73 5.31
C LEU A 396 -12.17 -9.97 5.65
N GLN A 397 -13.10 -9.40 4.87
CA GLN A 397 -14.53 -9.64 5.02
C GLN A 397 -14.87 -11.14 4.83
N ASN A 398 -14.29 -11.79 3.82
CA ASN A 398 -14.49 -13.22 3.61
C ASN A 398 -13.95 -14.06 4.78
N ALA A 399 -12.82 -13.66 5.38
CA ALA A 399 -12.31 -14.31 6.59
C ALA A 399 -13.30 -14.17 7.75
N LEU A 400 -13.86 -12.97 7.97
CA LEU A 400 -14.82 -12.69 9.05
C LEU A 400 -16.18 -13.35 8.86
N VAL A 401 -16.61 -13.61 7.62
CA VAL A 401 -17.80 -14.43 7.34
C VAL A 401 -17.60 -15.87 7.82
N LEU A 402 -16.39 -16.41 7.69
CA LEU A 402 -16.05 -17.78 8.09
C LEU A 402 -15.68 -17.90 9.57
N ASP A 403 -15.12 -16.85 10.15
CA ASP A 403 -14.79 -16.74 11.56
C ASP A 403 -14.96 -15.30 12.07
N PRO A 404 -16.15 -14.95 12.60
CA PRO A 404 -16.42 -13.62 13.14
C PRO A 404 -15.59 -13.26 14.38
N ALA A 405 -14.95 -14.23 15.03
CA ALA A 405 -14.11 -14.02 16.21
C ALA A 405 -12.65 -13.69 15.84
N MET A 406 -12.30 -13.71 14.55
CA MET A 406 -10.93 -13.51 14.07
C MET A 406 -10.47 -12.05 14.24
N GLY A 407 -9.95 -11.74 15.43
CA GLY A 407 -9.58 -10.39 15.84
C GLY A 407 -8.60 -9.70 14.90
N GLU A 408 -7.58 -10.40 14.41
CA GLU A 408 -6.62 -9.82 13.48
C GLU A 408 -7.26 -9.37 12.16
N ALA A 409 -8.16 -10.17 11.59
CA ALA A 409 -8.82 -9.81 10.33
C ALA A 409 -9.73 -8.58 10.52
N ARG A 410 -10.40 -8.50 11.68
CA ARG A 410 -11.20 -7.34 12.08
C ARG A 410 -10.34 -6.10 12.32
N GLY A 411 -9.23 -6.22 13.04
CA GLY A 411 -8.29 -5.14 13.30
C GLY A 411 -7.69 -4.57 12.00
N LEU A 412 -7.23 -5.44 11.09
CA LEU A 412 -6.73 -5.01 9.78
C LEU A 412 -7.81 -4.30 8.95
N LEU A 413 -9.06 -4.79 9.00
CA LEU A 413 -10.18 -4.16 8.29
C LEU A 413 -10.49 -2.77 8.86
N ALA A 414 -10.52 -2.66 10.19
CA ALA A 414 -10.71 -1.40 10.91
C ALA A 414 -9.58 -0.40 10.63
N MET A 415 -8.31 -0.84 10.63
CA MET A 415 -7.17 0.00 10.25
C MET A 415 -7.27 0.51 8.80
N ALA A 416 -7.63 -0.37 7.86
CA ALA A 416 -7.84 0.00 6.46
C ALA A 416 -9.07 0.92 6.26
N HIS A 417 -10.02 0.92 7.22
CA HIS A 417 -11.16 1.84 7.23
C HIS A 417 -10.76 3.24 7.71
N MET A 418 -9.92 3.35 8.76
CA MET A 418 -9.47 4.64 9.28
C MET A 418 -8.69 5.45 8.23
N ASP A 419 -7.81 4.78 7.48
CA ASP A 419 -6.97 5.38 6.42
C ASP A 419 -6.24 6.65 6.90
N LEU A 420 -5.47 6.49 7.99
CA LEU A 420 -4.98 7.59 8.84
C LEU A 420 -3.95 8.52 8.16
N PHE A 421 -3.20 8.00 7.20
CA PHE A 421 -2.05 8.70 6.61
C PHE A 421 -2.24 9.05 5.14
N SER A 422 -2.88 8.16 4.36
CA SER A 422 -3.02 8.28 2.91
C SER A 422 -4.41 8.74 2.47
N GLY A 423 -5.42 8.51 3.29
CA GLY A 423 -6.80 8.92 3.05
C GLY A 423 -7.05 10.42 3.20
N ALA A 424 -8.28 10.82 2.87
CA ALA A 424 -8.77 12.17 3.12
C ALA A 424 -8.64 12.51 4.61
N LEU A 425 -8.19 13.73 4.92
CA LEU A 425 -8.05 14.21 6.28
C LEU A 425 -9.42 14.59 6.85
N SER A 426 -10.31 15.14 6.02
CA SER A 426 -11.70 15.36 6.37
C SER A 426 -12.41 14.05 6.73
N GLY A 427 -13.23 14.11 7.78
CA GLY A 427 -13.99 12.97 8.29
C GLY A 427 -13.14 11.84 8.91
N GLN A 428 -11.84 12.05 9.15
CA GLN A 428 -10.97 11.02 9.76
C GLN A 428 -11.46 10.60 11.15
N GLN A 429 -11.86 11.56 12.00
CA GLN A 429 -12.41 11.27 13.33
C GLN A 429 -13.63 10.35 13.25
N GLN A 430 -14.56 10.61 12.33
CA GLN A 430 -15.71 9.73 12.11
C GLN A 430 -15.28 8.32 11.73
N ARG A 431 -14.30 8.17 10.84
CA ARG A 431 -13.79 6.84 10.46
C ARG A 431 -13.09 6.12 11.60
N ILE A 432 -12.41 6.84 12.51
CA ILE A 432 -11.83 6.28 13.73
C ILE A 432 -12.94 5.75 14.65
N THR A 433 -13.98 6.55 14.90
CA THR A 433 -15.15 6.12 15.70
C THR A 433 -15.83 4.90 15.07
N GLU A 434 -16.06 4.89 13.75
CA GLU A 434 -16.62 3.75 13.04
C GLU A 434 -15.73 2.50 13.14
N ALA A 435 -14.42 2.65 13.02
CA ALA A 435 -13.46 1.55 13.16
C ALA A 435 -13.45 0.98 14.59
N GLN A 436 -13.58 1.82 15.62
CA GLN A 436 -13.70 1.39 17.01
C GLN A 436 -14.96 0.55 17.24
N LEU A 437 -16.09 0.91 16.61
CA LEU A 437 -17.32 0.12 16.66
C LEU A 437 -17.21 -1.25 15.99
N MET A 438 -16.20 -1.45 15.13
CA MET A 438 -15.94 -2.76 14.54
C MET A 438 -15.35 -3.74 15.55
N LEU A 439 -14.63 -3.27 16.58
CA LEU A 439 -13.89 -4.09 17.55
C LEU A 439 -14.81 -5.01 18.37
N SER A 440 -14.30 -6.19 18.76
CA SER A 440 -15.00 -7.09 19.68
C SER A 440 -14.80 -6.71 21.15
N SER A 441 -15.20 -7.58 22.09
CA SER A 441 -14.73 -7.44 23.47
C SER A 441 -13.29 -7.98 23.60
N PRO A 442 -12.49 -7.45 24.55
CA PRO A 442 -11.17 -7.99 24.86
C PRO A 442 -11.20 -9.49 25.21
N PRO A 443 -10.06 -10.22 25.05
CA PRO A 443 -8.74 -9.72 24.70
C PRO A 443 -8.62 -9.35 23.22
N PHE A 444 -7.96 -8.22 22.94
CA PHE A 444 -7.72 -7.73 21.60
C PHE A 444 -6.50 -8.37 20.95
N SER A 445 -6.63 -8.68 19.66
CA SER A 445 -5.46 -8.88 18.79
C SER A 445 -4.61 -7.61 18.74
N ARG A 446 -3.35 -7.74 18.32
CA ARG A 446 -2.42 -6.62 18.18
C ARG A 446 -2.98 -5.48 17.33
N GLN A 447 -3.63 -5.80 16.20
CA GLN A 447 -4.21 -4.79 15.31
C GLN A 447 -5.46 -4.14 15.93
N GLU A 448 -6.29 -4.90 16.66
CA GLU A 448 -7.40 -4.32 17.43
C GLU A 448 -6.91 -3.41 18.56
N GLN A 449 -5.79 -3.74 19.22
CA GLN A 449 -5.15 -2.85 20.20
C GLN A 449 -4.72 -1.53 19.58
N GLN A 450 -4.11 -1.54 18.39
CA GLN A 450 -3.76 -0.30 17.69
C GLN A 450 -4.98 0.56 17.36
N VAL A 451 -6.08 -0.05 16.88
CA VAL A 451 -7.33 0.68 16.64
C VAL A 451 -7.84 1.31 17.94
N ALA A 452 -7.81 0.56 19.05
CA ALA A 452 -8.22 1.07 20.35
C ALA A 452 -7.35 2.24 20.84
N ILE A 453 -6.03 2.18 20.64
CA ILE A 453 -5.09 3.26 20.98
C ILE A 453 -5.42 4.52 20.18
N VAL A 454 -5.61 4.39 18.87
CA VAL A 454 -5.94 5.52 17.99
C VAL A 454 -7.30 6.11 18.34
N ALA A 455 -8.28 5.27 18.70
CA ALA A 455 -9.59 5.72 19.14
C ALA A 455 -9.53 6.47 20.48
N ALA A 456 -8.78 5.95 21.47
CA ALA A 456 -8.58 6.64 22.74
C ALA A 456 -7.92 8.01 22.54
N LEU A 457 -6.93 8.10 21.65
CA LEU A 457 -6.30 9.37 21.29
C LEU A 457 -7.29 10.35 20.63
N ASN A 458 -8.18 9.83 19.77
CA ASN A 458 -9.23 10.61 19.11
C ASN A 458 -10.30 11.14 20.08
N ASP A 459 -10.53 10.41 21.18
CA ASP A 459 -11.54 10.73 22.20
C ASP A 459 -10.96 11.62 23.33
N ASP A 460 -9.79 12.23 23.11
CA ASP A 460 -9.05 13.06 24.09
C ASP A 460 -8.62 12.29 25.36
N GLU A 461 -8.51 10.96 25.26
CA GLU A 461 -8.04 10.08 26.32
C GLU A 461 -6.54 9.77 26.17
N GLY A 462 -5.72 10.83 26.05
CA GLY A 462 -4.29 10.71 25.76
C GLY A 462 -3.49 9.84 26.74
N GLU A 463 -3.78 9.90 28.04
CA GLU A 463 -3.15 9.04 29.06
C GLU A 463 -3.52 7.56 28.87
N THR A 464 -4.79 7.27 28.52
CA THR A 464 -5.25 5.92 28.21
C THR A 464 -4.53 5.38 26.97
N ALA A 465 -4.45 6.19 25.91
CA ALA A 465 -3.75 5.84 24.67
C ALA A 465 -2.27 5.54 24.93
N LEU A 466 -1.60 6.35 25.77
CA LEU A 466 -0.20 6.13 26.14
C LEU A 466 -0.01 4.82 26.91
N ALA A 467 -0.83 4.57 27.93
CA ALA A 467 -0.75 3.35 28.71
C ALA A 467 -0.95 2.10 27.84
N GLN A 468 -1.93 2.13 26.92
CA GLN A 468 -2.18 1.05 25.97
C GLN A 468 -1.03 0.88 24.97
N ALA A 469 -0.46 1.97 24.46
CA ALA A 469 0.67 1.90 23.54
C ALA A 469 1.94 1.33 24.20
N GLN A 470 2.20 1.69 25.47
CA GLN A 470 3.29 1.14 26.28
C GLN A 470 3.09 -0.35 26.56
N ASP A 471 1.87 -0.77 26.92
CA ASP A 471 1.51 -2.18 27.10
C ASP A 471 1.70 -3.00 25.82
N MET A 472 1.32 -2.43 24.67
CA MET A 472 1.49 -3.07 23.36
C MET A 472 2.97 -3.34 23.05
N VAL A 473 3.86 -2.35 23.21
CA VAL A 473 5.30 -2.56 22.91
C VAL A 473 5.99 -3.44 23.95
N ALA A 474 5.50 -3.49 25.19
CA ALA A 474 5.97 -4.42 26.20
C ALA A 474 5.55 -5.86 25.88
N THR A 475 4.33 -6.06 25.38
CA THR A 475 3.79 -7.37 24.96
C THR A 475 4.40 -7.85 23.64
N TYR A 476 4.65 -6.93 22.72
CA TYR A 476 5.17 -7.20 21.37
C TYR A 476 6.48 -6.44 21.11
N PRO A 477 7.61 -6.86 21.71
CA PRO A 477 8.86 -6.10 21.69
C PRO A 477 9.51 -5.97 20.31
N ASN A 478 9.12 -6.79 19.33
CA ASN A 478 9.53 -6.63 17.93
C ASN A 478 8.41 -6.06 17.04
N TYR A 479 7.39 -5.41 17.61
CA TYR A 479 6.40 -4.72 16.80
C TYR A 479 6.90 -3.34 16.34
N ALA A 480 7.53 -3.27 15.17
CA ALA A 480 7.94 -1.99 14.60
C ALA A 480 6.78 -0.96 14.54
N ASP A 481 5.62 -1.33 13.97
CA ASP A 481 4.50 -0.38 13.88
C ASP A 481 3.89 -0.05 15.24
N GLY A 482 4.06 -0.91 16.25
CA GLY A 482 3.65 -0.63 17.61
C GLY A 482 4.48 0.50 18.23
N TYR A 483 5.80 0.50 17.99
CA TYR A 483 6.66 1.61 18.38
C TYR A 483 6.38 2.89 17.57
N ALA A 484 6.02 2.77 16.29
CA ALA A 484 5.58 3.93 15.51
C ALA A 484 4.26 4.52 16.05
N THR A 485 3.30 3.68 16.43
CA THR A 485 2.07 4.11 17.11
C THR A 485 2.39 4.79 18.45
N LEU A 486 3.28 4.21 19.27
CA LEU A 486 3.73 4.83 20.53
C LEU A 486 4.38 6.20 20.29
N ALA A 487 5.27 6.30 19.30
CA ALA A 487 5.90 7.56 18.93
C ALA A 487 4.87 8.63 18.54
N TRP A 488 3.83 8.22 17.80
CA TRP A 488 2.77 9.11 17.38
C TRP A 488 1.90 9.57 18.56
N VAL A 489 1.52 8.68 19.47
CA VAL A 489 0.82 9.06 20.72
C VAL A 489 1.65 10.06 21.54
N LEU A 490 2.94 9.76 21.75
CA LEU A 490 3.85 10.66 22.47
C LEU A 490 4.00 12.02 21.77
N THR A 491 3.90 12.05 20.45
CA THR A 491 3.91 13.30 19.66
C THR A 491 2.69 14.16 19.99
N PHE A 492 1.50 13.57 20.13
CA PHE A 492 0.30 14.31 20.56
C PHE A 492 0.38 14.83 21.99
N LEU A 493 1.03 14.06 22.87
CA LEU A 493 1.23 14.42 24.28
C LEU A 493 2.36 15.44 24.50
N GLY A 494 3.12 15.78 23.45
CA GLY A 494 4.27 16.70 23.56
C GLY A 494 5.52 16.09 24.18
N GLU A 495 5.56 14.76 24.33
CA GLU A 495 6.67 14.00 24.94
C GLU A 495 7.78 13.73 23.90
N GLN A 496 8.40 14.80 23.41
CA GLN A 496 9.31 14.78 22.25
C GLN A 496 10.47 13.78 22.36
N GLU A 497 11.16 13.73 23.50
CA GLU A 497 12.34 12.87 23.68
C GLU A 497 11.95 11.39 23.58
N GLN A 498 10.86 11.03 24.26
CA GLN A 498 10.32 9.68 24.23
C GLN A 498 9.79 9.33 22.84
N ALA A 499 9.10 10.25 22.16
CA ALA A 499 8.62 10.05 20.80
C ALA A 499 9.77 9.76 19.82
N THR A 500 10.87 10.49 19.95
CA THR A 500 12.08 10.31 19.13
C THR A 500 12.71 8.93 19.36
N GLU A 501 12.84 8.50 20.62
CA GLU A 501 13.42 7.19 20.93
C GLU A 501 12.50 6.03 20.49
N ALA A 502 11.18 6.18 20.63
CA ALA A 502 10.21 5.22 20.12
C ALA A 502 10.29 5.09 18.59
N LEU A 503 10.35 6.21 17.86
CA LEU A 503 10.46 6.19 16.40
C LEU A 503 11.80 5.61 15.93
N LYS A 504 12.89 5.90 16.64
CA LYS A 504 14.21 5.30 16.40
C LYS A 504 14.17 3.79 16.59
N THR A 505 13.50 3.30 17.63
CA THR A 505 13.31 1.86 17.86
C THR A 505 12.48 1.24 16.74
N ALA A 506 11.40 1.90 16.30
CA ALA A 506 10.61 1.47 15.15
C ALA A 506 11.48 1.33 13.88
N ASN A 507 12.35 2.31 13.61
CA ASN A 507 13.29 2.29 12.49
C ASN A 507 14.38 1.21 12.63
N GLN A 508 14.82 0.86 13.84
CA GLN A 508 15.77 -0.25 14.04
C GLN A 508 15.16 -1.61 13.72
N LEU A 509 13.85 -1.77 13.99
CA LEU A 509 13.06 -2.96 13.67
C LEU A 509 12.57 -2.94 12.21
N ASN A 510 12.54 -1.78 11.55
CA ASN A 510 12.13 -1.61 10.17
C ASN A 510 13.02 -0.59 9.43
N PRO A 511 14.30 -0.93 9.14
CA PRO A 511 15.28 0.04 8.62
C PRO A 511 14.95 0.70 7.28
N LEU A 512 14.16 0.02 6.44
CA LEU A 512 13.58 0.55 5.22
C LEU A 512 12.10 0.86 5.52
N ALA A 513 11.86 1.83 6.40
CA ALA A 513 10.54 2.15 6.93
C ALA A 513 9.52 2.56 5.85
N PRO A 514 8.22 2.30 6.05
CA PRO A 514 7.15 2.76 5.15
C PRO A 514 6.92 4.27 5.25
N ALA A 515 6.24 4.84 4.24
CA ALA A 515 5.98 6.28 4.13
C ALA A 515 5.35 6.91 5.38
N PHE A 516 4.48 6.18 6.09
CA PHE A 516 3.80 6.72 7.27
C PHE A 516 4.72 6.94 8.47
N TYR A 517 5.86 6.24 8.58
CA TYR A 517 6.85 6.53 9.63
C TYR A 517 7.46 7.92 9.41
N HIS A 518 7.78 8.25 8.15
CA HIS A 518 8.27 9.57 7.78
C HIS A 518 7.18 10.66 7.90
N ALA A 519 5.89 10.30 7.74
CA ALA A 519 4.79 11.22 8.03
C ALA A 519 4.71 11.56 9.54
N ILE A 520 4.87 10.55 10.41
CA ILE A 520 4.96 10.75 11.87
C ILE A 520 6.20 11.57 12.23
N GLU A 521 7.33 11.30 11.59
CA GLU A 521 8.57 12.06 11.78
C GLU A 521 8.40 13.54 11.38
N ALA A 522 7.78 13.80 10.23
CA ALA A 522 7.51 15.16 9.76
C ALA A 522 6.61 15.92 10.75
N GLU A 523 5.58 15.26 11.26
CA GLU A 523 4.69 15.80 12.31
C GLU A 523 5.48 16.14 13.57
N LEU A 524 6.22 15.17 14.14
CA LEU A 524 7.05 15.36 15.33
C LEU A 524 8.04 16.53 15.17
N LEU A 525 8.78 16.56 14.06
CA LEU A 525 9.78 17.60 13.78
C LEU A 525 9.15 19.00 13.60
N PHE A 526 8.00 19.07 12.96
CA PHE A 526 7.29 20.33 12.75
C PHE A 526 6.83 20.94 14.09
N LEU A 527 6.28 20.10 14.97
CA LEU A 527 5.75 20.54 16.26
C LEU A 527 6.84 21.09 17.18
N VAL A 528 8.05 20.54 17.10
CA VAL A 528 9.20 20.99 17.90
C VAL A 528 9.95 22.15 17.24
N GLY A 529 9.40 22.72 16.17
CA GLY A 529 9.92 23.90 15.49
C GLY A 529 11.10 23.65 14.53
N LYS A 530 11.33 22.40 14.12
CA LYS A 530 12.40 22.03 13.18
C LYS A 530 11.85 21.94 11.74
N ASP A 531 11.42 23.06 11.19
CA ASP A 531 10.69 23.11 9.91
C ASP A 531 11.46 22.50 8.73
N GLU A 532 12.76 22.79 8.58
CA GLU A 532 13.60 22.24 7.50
C GLU A 532 13.68 20.70 7.56
N ALA A 533 13.84 20.16 8.77
CA ALA A 533 13.88 18.72 8.98
C ALA A 533 12.50 18.09 8.74
N ALA A 534 11.42 18.77 9.16
CA ALA A 534 10.05 18.35 8.90
C ALA A 534 9.73 18.30 7.40
N LEU A 535 10.19 19.30 6.62
CA LEU A 535 10.06 19.31 5.16
C LEU A 535 10.79 18.13 4.53
N THR A 536 12.01 17.84 4.99
CA THR A 536 12.80 16.71 4.49
C THR A 536 12.07 15.38 4.74
N ALA A 537 11.55 15.17 5.95
CA ALA A 537 10.79 13.96 6.28
C ALA A 537 9.47 13.88 5.48
N ALA A 538 8.77 14.99 5.30
CA ALA A 538 7.54 15.03 4.52
C ALA A 538 7.79 14.74 3.03
N ASP A 539 8.87 15.29 2.45
CA ASP A 539 9.28 15.02 1.07
C ASP A 539 9.63 13.54 0.88
N GLN A 540 10.32 12.92 1.86
CA GLN A 540 10.60 11.48 1.84
C GLN A 540 9.30 10.66 1.86
N ALA A 541 8.36 10.98 2.76
CA ALA A 541 7.07 10.31 2.82
C ALA A 541 6.29 10.41 1.50
N ILE A 542 6.23 11.61 0.90
CA ILE A 542 5.51 11.86 -0.37
C ILE A 542 6.20 11.18 -1.55
N ALA A 543 7.53 11.11 -1.57
CA ALA A 543 8.27 10.43 -2.61
C ALA A 543 8.02 8.91 -2.58
N MET A 544 7.84 8.33 -1.40
CA MET A 544 7.53 6.92 -1.20
C MET A 544 6.07 6.61 -1.50
N ASP A 545 5.16 7.44 -1.01
CA ASP A 545 3.72 7.34 -1.26
C ASP A 545 3.13 8.72 -1.59
N PRO A 546 2.90 9.04 -2.87
CA PRO A 546 2.29 10.30 -3.26
C PRO A 546 0.87 10.52 -2.73
N SER A 547 0.20 9.47 -2.23
CA SER A 547 -1.13 9.58 -1.66
C SER A 547 -1.14 10.11 -0.23
N THR A 548 -0.02 10.08 0.49
CA THR A 548 0.07 10.52 1.90
C THR A 548 -0.43 11.96 2.11
N GLN A 549 -1.65 12.11 2.63
CA GLN A 549 -2.24 13.43 2.90
C GLN A 549 -1.67 14.01 4.20
N ARG A 550 -1.39 13.17 5.20
CA ARG A 550 -0.88 13.64 6.50
C ARG A 550 0.50 14.28 6.38
N ALA A 551 1.44 13.66 5.67
CA ALA A 551 2.76 14.30 5.45
C ALA A 551 2.63 15.61 4.64
N ARG A 552 1.69 15.64 3.67
CA ARG A 552 1.42 16.82 2.86
C ARG A 552 0.86 17.99 3.68
N LEU A 553 0.01 17.72 4.67
CA LEU A 553 -0.48 18.71 5.62
C LEU A 553 0.69 19.43 6.33
N PHE A 554 1.62 18.65 6.90
CA PHE A 554 2.79 19.20 7.60
C PHE A 554 3.76 19.89 6.64
N ARG A 555 3.89 19.40 5.40
CA ARG A 555 4.68 20.08 4.38
C ARG A 555 4.14 21.47 4.05
N VAL A 556 2.82 21.62 3.87
CA VAL A 556 2.19 22.93 3.63
C VAL A 556 2.47 23.87 4.80
N ALA A 557 2.24 23.40 6.03
CA ALA A 557 2.43 24.22 7.22
C ALA A 557 3.89 24.64 7.41
N ALA A 558 4.84 23.73 7.18
CA ALA A 558 6.28 24.01 7.27
C ALA A 558 6.75 25.00 6.20
N LEU A 559 6.34 24.85 4.94
CA LEU A 559 6.65 25.81 3.87
C LEU A 559 6.13 27.21 4.19
N ALA A 560 4.91 27.31 4.70
CA ALA A 560 4.32 28.60 5.05
C ALA A 560 5.05 29.25 6.23
N ASN A 561 5.45 28.47 7.24
CA ASN A 561 6.19 28.97 8.40
C ASN A 561 7.63 29.40 8.05
N ASP A 562 8.25 28.77 7.04
CA ASP A 562 9.55 29.17 6.47
C ASP A 562 9.43 30.39 5.52
N GLY A 563 8.21 30.88 5.26
CA GLY A 563 7.94 32.04 4.39
C GLY A 563 7.88 31.71 2.89
N ALA A 564 7.93 30.44 2.51
CA ALA A 564 7.80 29.96 1.15
C ALA A 564 6.33 29.89 0.69
N PHE A 565 5.61 31.01 0.78
CA PHE A 565 4.15 31.07 0.60
C PHE A 565 3.64 30.57 -0.76
N ASP A 566 4.35 30.86 -1.85
CA ASP A 566 3.97 30.38 -3.19
C ASP A 566 4.04 28.85 -3.30
N ALA A 567 5.08 28.26 -2.71
CA ALA A 567 5.24 26.81 -2.67
C ALA A 567 4.19 26.18 -1.74
N ALA A 568 3.94 26.78 -0.58
CA ALA A 568 2.90 26.34 0.35
C ALA A 568 1.52 26.36 -0.30
N ALA A 569 1.18 27.43 -1.02
CA ALA A 569 -0.09 27.56 -1.73
C ALA A 569 -0.22 26.56 -2.90
N ALA A 570 0.87 26.27 -3.61
CA ALA A 570 0.86 25.24 -4.66
C ALA A 570 0.62 23.84 -4.05
N GLU A 571 1.28 23.55 -2.93
CA GLU A 571 1.12 22.27 -2.24
C GLU A 571 -0.27 22.10 -1.64
N LEU A 572 -0.83 23.19 -1.09
CA LEU A 572 -2.18 23.21 -0.55
C LEU A 572 -3.24 22.89 -1.63
N ARG A 573 -3.03 23.31 -2.89
CA ARG A 573 -3.93 22.94 -3.99
C ARG A 573 -3.94 21.43 -4.22
N ILE A 574 -2.78 20.76 -4.15
CA ILE A 574 -2.71 19.31 -4.31
C ILE A 574 -3.44 18.61 -3.17
N LEU A 575 -3.26 19.08 -1.93
CA LEU A 575 -3.95 18.57 -0.74
C LEU A 575 -5.48 18.71 -0.90
N THR A 576 -5.96 19.90 -1.26
CA THR A 576 -7.40 20.21 -1.37
C THR A 576 -8.07 19.64 -2.64
N GLU A 577 -7.31 19.35 -3.71
CA GLU A 577 -7.82 18.64 -4.88
C GLU A 577 -8.20 17.19 -4.54
N ARG A 578 -7.43 16.57 -3.63
CA ARG A 578 -7.66 15.20 -3.15
C ARG A 578 -8.64 15.15 -1.98
N ASP A 579 -8.73 16.23 -1.21
CA ASP A 579 -9.66 16.38 -0.10
C ASP A 579 -10.39 17.74 -0.18
N ARG A 580 -11.47 17.76 -0.97
CA ARG A 580 -12.23 18.99 -1.25
C ARG A 580 -12.98 19.56 -0.05
N ASN A 581 -13.19 18.74 0.98
CA ASN A 581 -13.89 19.13 2.19
C ASN A 581 -12.93 19.62 3.28
N LEU A 582 -11.62 19.59 3.04
CA LEU A 582 -10.64 20.04 4.00
C LEU A 582 -10.75 21.55 4.23
N GLY A 583 -11.08 21.92 5.46
CA GLY A 583 -11.05 23.29 5.98
C GLY A 583 -10.31 23.38 7.31
N LEU A 584 -10.24 24.59 7.88
CA LEU A 584 -9.59 24.81 9.18
C LEU A 584 -10.31 24.07 10.33
N SER A 585 -11.64 23.90 10.24
CA SER A 585 -12.43 23.12 11.20
C SER A 585 -12.01 21.65 11.20
N GLU A 586 -11.98 21.05 10.02
CA GLU A 586 -11.61 19.64 9.83
C GLU A 586 -10.17 19.40 10.30
N VAL A 587 -9.26 20.35 10.09
CA VAL A 587 -7.91 20.25 10.64
C VAL A 587 -7.92 20.36 12.16
N THR A 588 -8.75 21.21 12.75
CA THR A 588 -8.84 21.31 14.23
C THR A 588 -9.30 20.00 14.86
N ASP A 589 -10.19 19.26 14.18
CA ASP A 589 -10.68 17.96 14.65
C ASP A 589 -9.62 16.84 14.56
N LEU A 590 -8.55 17.02 13.79
CA LEU A 590 -7.44 16.06 13.64
C LEU A 590 -6.38 16.16 14.74
N VAL A 591 -6.50 17.16 15.61
CA VAL A 591 -5.39 17.79 16.34
C VAL A 591 -5.65 17.63 17.86
N PRO A 592 -5.63 16.40 18.43
CA PRO A 592 -5.76 16.18 19.87
C PRO A 592 -4.45 16.51 20.62
N TYR A 593 -3.67 17.50 20.17
CA TYR A 593 -2.43 17.84 20.85
C TYR A 593 -2.72 18.43 22.23
N SER A 594 -2.02 17.92 23.24
CA SER A 594 -2.12 18.43 24.61
C SER A 594 -1.60 19.87 24.73
N ASP A 595 -0.72 20.31 23.82
CA ASP A 595 -0.27 21.69 23.71
C ASP A 595 -1.11 22.48 22.68
N PRO A 596 -1.90 23.48 23.11
CA PRO A 596 -2.65 24.33 22.19
C PRO A 596 -1.76 25.12 21.22
N ALA A 597 -0.49 25.39 21.55
CA ALA A 597 0.42 26.11 20.68
C ALA A 597 0.82 25.27 19.44
N ALA A 598 0.95 23.95 19.60
CA ALA A 598 1.16 23.00 18.51
C ALA A 598 0.04 23.08 17.48
N ALA A 599 -1.22 23.01 17.94
CA ALA A 599 -2.41 23.16 17.12
C ALA A 599 -2.43 24.50 16.36
N GLN A 600 -2.18 25.61 17.07
CA GLN A 600 -2.19 26.94 16.47
C GLN A 600 -1.08 27.14 15.43
N ARG A 601 0.08 26.50 15.61
CA ARG A 601 1.18 26.56 14.65
C ARG A 601 0.80 25.93 13.31
N ILE A 602 0.13 24.77 13.33
CA ILE A 602 -0.37 24.10 12.12
C ILE A 602 -1.40 25.00 11.43
N LEU A 603 -2.43 25.42 12.17
CA LEU A 603 -3.52 26.25 11.64
C LEU A 603 -3.03 27.58 11.06
N THR A 604 -2.00 28.19 11.68
CA THR A 604 -1.39 29.41 11.18
C THR A 604 -0.69 29.18 9.85
N GLY A 605 0.12 28.13 9.73
CA GLY A 605 0.80 27.78 8.48
C GLY A 605 -0.20 27.52 7.34
N LEU A 606 -1.27 26.77 7.61
CA LEU A 606 -2.32 26.49 6.62
C LEU A 606 -3.08 27.76 6.21
N ARG A 607 -3.40 28.65 7.16
CA ARG A 607 -4.04 29.94 6.86
C ARG A 607 -3.14 30.82 6.00
N LEU A 608 -1.84 30.86 6.29
CA LEU A 608 -0.85 31.59 5.48
C LEU A 608 -0.68 31.00 4.08
N ALA A 609 -0.84 29.67 3.93
CA ALA A 609 -0.87 29.00 2.63
C ALA A 609 -2.16 29.25 1.83
N GLY A 610 -3.19 29.85 2.45
CA GLY A 610 -4.46 30.18 1.82
C GLY A 610 -5.60 29.19 2.09
N LEU A 611 -5.49 28.33 3.11
CA LEU A 611 -6.60 27.49 3.53
C LEU A 611 -7.63 28.37 4.25
N ASN A 612 -8.78 28.56 3.62
CA ASN A 612 -9.85 29.37 4.18
C ASN A 612 -10.57 28.58 5.29
N GLY A 613 -11.09 29.31 6.29
CA GLY A 613 -12.17 28.73 7.10
C GLY A 613 -13.41 28.64 6.21
N ASN A 614 -14.04 27.47 6.13
CA ASN A 614 -15.36 27.42 5.49
C ASN A 614 -16.31 28.37 6.26
N PRO A 615 -17.20 29.10 5.56
CA PRO A 615 -18.12 30.06 6.17
C PRO A 615 -19.17 29.41 7.07
#